data_AF-B8LKS6-F1
#
_entry.id   AF-B8LKS6-F1
#
_cell.length_a   1.000
_cell.length_b   1.000
_cell.length_c   1.000
_cell.angle_alpha   90.00
_cell.angle_beta   90.00
_cell.angle_gamma   90.00
#
_symmetry.space_group_name_H-M   'P 1'
#
loop_
_entity.id
_entity.type
_entity.pdbx_description
1 polymer ?
#
loop_
_entity_poly.entity_id
_entity_poly.type
_entity_poly.pdbx_seq_one_letter_code
_entity_poly.pdbx_strand_id
1 'polypeptide(L)'
;MANNTENMQNKAEGGENESKDLAEQIGGLVDQAKALQDSAAALTSKVRLEEEAIRQKALTVESDIKRLRSSLASVLEKDAIDQREGEKLEEELFRARCMMSEGDVSALLPSKAHGSFLKMFLGPINVRALKNDVRLKVKEEYNNYRDRTAVLFLLFPCILLVLKNWIWDGCIPAFPVQLYQAWLLFFYTSLVLRENILRVNGSDIRPWWIYHHYCAMVMALVSLTWEIKGQPSCVQKQQGVRLFLTWGNARGCYAASKQIPAATIIHPYCIRKGT
;
A
#
# COMPACT_ATOMS: atom_id res chain seq x y z
N MET A 1 69.42 0.95 1.42
CA MET A 1 68.29 0.98 0.45
C MET A 1 67.64 -0.39 0.24
N ALA A 2 68.36 -1.52 0.39
CA ALA A 2 67.81 -2.87 0.21
C ALA A 2 66.71 -3.29 1.22
N ASN A 3 66.84 -2.96 2.52
CA ASN A 3 65.84 -3.34 3.54
C ASN A 3 64.45 -2.72 3.32
N ASN A 4 64.35 -1.56 2.65
CA ASN A 4 63.07 -0.94 2.36
C ASN A 4 62.34 -1.63 1.19
N THR A 5 63.09 -2.20 0.25
CA THR A 5 62.54 -2.86 -0.94
C THR A 5 61.95 -4.23 -0.58
N GLU A 6 62.63 -5.03 0.24
CA GLU A 6 62.08 -6.30 0.77
C GLU A 6 60.84 -6.10 1.65
N ASN A 7 60.82 -5.06 2.49
CA ASN A 7 59.67 -4.77 3.34
C ASN A 7 58.44 -4.32 2.52
N MET A 8 58.65 -3.62 1.39
CA MET A 8 57.55 -3.28 0.48
C MET A 8 57.04 -4.48 -0.30
N GLN A 9 57.90 -5.42 -0.67
CA GLN A 9 57.51 -6.62 -1.42
C GLN A 9 56.75 -7.63 -0.54
N ASN A 10 57.21 -7.87 0.69
CA ASN A 10 56.49 -8.72 1.66
C ASN A 10 55.13 -8.13 2.08
N LYS A 11 55.02 -6.79 2.14
CA LYS A 11 53.76 -6.11 2.43
C LYS A 11 52.77 -6.17 1.26
N ALA A 12 53.26 -6.17 0.02
CA ALA A 12 52.44 -6.34 -1.18
C ALA A 12 51.92 -7.79 -1.32
N GLU A 13 52.78 -8.79 -1.12
CA GLU A 13 52.38 -10.21 -1.16
C GLU A 13 51.40 -10.57 -0.03
N GLY A 14 51.59 -10.02 1.18
CA GLY A 14 50.64 -10.18 2.29
C GLY A 14 49.26 -9.61 1.96
N GLY A 15 49.19 -8.42 1.35
CA GLY A 15 47.93 -7.79 0.94
C GLY A 15 47.21 -8.51 -0.20
N GLU A 16 47.94 -9.11 -1.15
CA GLU A 16 47.33 -9.93 -2.21
C GLU A 16 46.74 -11.24 -1.69
N ASN A 17 47.40 -11.90 -0.73
CA ASN A 17 46.88 -13.11 -0.11
C ASN A 17 45.67 -12.84 0.78
N GLU A 18 45.68 -11.77 1.59
CA GLU A 18 44.52 -11.34 2.37
C GLU A 18 43.32 -10.99 1.47
N SER A 19 43.55 -10.32 0.33
CA SER A 19 42.48 -10.01 -0.62
C SER A 19 41.90 -11.24 -1.31
N LYS A 20 42.70 -12.28 -1.56
CA LYS A 20 42.24 -13.55 -2.16
C LYS A 20 41.43 -14.36 -1.16
N ASP A 21 41.92 -14.48 0.07
CA ASP A 21 41.21 -15.15 1.17
C ASP A 21 39.86 -14.45 1.45
N LEU A 22 39.84 -13.12 1.50
CA LEU A 22 38.61 -12.35 1.64
C LEU A 22 37.63 -12.59 0.47
N ALA A 23 38.12 -12.65 -0.77
CA ALA A 23 37.28 -12.92 -1.94
C ALA A 23 36.68 -14.32 -1.91
N GLU A 24 37.44 -15.33 -1.47
CA GLU A 24 36.96 -16.71 -1.31
C GLU A 24 35.91 -16.81 -0.19
N GLN A 25 36.13 -16.15 0.95
CA GLN A 25 35.15 -16.08 2.03
C GLN A 25 33.85 -15.39 1.59
N ILE A 26 33.94 -14.30 0.84
CA ILE A 26 32.76 -13.61 0.26
C ILE A 26 32.05 -14.54 -0.74
N GLY A 27 32.80 -15.25 -1.60
CA GLY A 27 32.24 -16.22 -2.54
C GLY A 27 31.45 -17.33 -1.83
N GLY A 28 32.05 -17.93 -0.81
CA GLY A 28 31.39 -18.94 0.02
C GLY A 28 30.14 -18.41 0.73
N LEU A 29 30.18 -17.19 1.26
CA LEU A 29 29.02 -16.55 1.88
C LEU A 29 27.89 -16.28 0.87
N VAL A 30 28.23 -15.85 -0.35
CA VAL A 30 27.25 -15.63 -1.42
C VAL A 30 26.58 -16.95 -1.83
N ASP A 31 27.32 -18.05 -1.91
CA ASP A 31 26.74 -19.34 -2.27
C ASP A 31 25.88 -19.93 -1.14
N GLN A 32 26.25 -19.73 0.12
CA GLN A 32 25.37 -20.01 1.26
C GLN A 32 24.08 -19.19 1.21
N ALA A 33 24.18 -17.90 0.90
CA ALA A 33 23.01 -17.03 0.77
C ALA A 33 22.07 -17.47 -0.36
N LYS A 34 22.62 -17.89 -1.51
CA LYS A 34 21.83 -18.46 -2.62
C LYS A 34 21.14 -19.76 -2.22
N ALA A 35 21.87 -20.71 -1.62
CA ALA A 35 21.29 -21.97 -1.17
C ALA A 35 20.16 -21.76 -0.14
N LEU A 36 20.32 -20.79 0.75
CA LEU A 36 19.29 -20.39 1.71
C LEU A 36 18.08 -19.76 1.00
N GLN A 37 18.32 -18.91 0.00
CA GLN A 37 17.25 -18.30 -0.79
C GLN A 37 16.45 -19.35 -1.57
N ASP A 38 17.10 -20.32 -2.19
CA ASP A 38 16.44 -21.42 -2.91
C ASP A 38 15.62 -22.30 -1.95
N SER A 39 16.14 -22.58 -0.77
CA SER A 39 15.43 -23.30 0.29
C SER A 39 14.19 -22.54 0.77
N ALA A 40 14.30 -21.22 0.96
CA ALA A 40 13.19 -20.36 1.34
C ALA A 40 12.13 -20.27 0.23
N ALA A 41 12.54 -20.22 -1.04
CA ALA A 41 11.65 -20.23 -2.20
C ALA A 41 10.88 -21.55 -2.29
N ALA A 42 11.56 -22.67 -2.09
CA ALA A 42 10.94 -24.00 -2.06
C ALA A 42 9.93 -24.14 -0.91
N LEU A 43 10.26 -23.67 0.30
CA LEU A 43 9.34 -23.66 1.43
C LEU A 43 8.11 -22.79 1.15
N THR A 44 8.33 -21.59 0.60
CA THR A 44 7.23 -20.67 0.23
C THR A 44 6.29 -21.30 -0.80
N SER A 45 6.85 -22.03 -1.78
CA SER A 45 6.07 -22.78 -2.76
C SER A 45 5.20 -23.86 -2.11
N LYS A 46 5.77 -24.66 -1.20
CA LYS A 46 5.02 -25.71 -0.48
C LYS A 46 3.90 -25.12 0.38
N VAL A 47 4.21 -24.12 1.19
CA VAL A 47 3.22 -23.41 2.01
C VAL A 47 2.09 -22.86 1.15
N ARG A 48 2.41 -22.30 -0.03
CA ARG A 48 1.40 -21.79 -0.97
C ARG A 48 0.44 -22.88 -1.47
N LEU A 49 0.95 -24.07 -1.78
CA LEU A 49 0.12 -25.18 -2.26
C LEU A 49 -0.80 -25.70 -1.15
N GLU A 50 -0.27 -25.88 0.06
CA GLU A 50 -1.07 -26.31 1.22
C GLU A 50 -2.13 -25.27 1.59
N GLU A 51 -1.76 -23.99 1.59
CA GLU A 51 -2.70 -22.88 1.83
C GLU A 51 -3.83 -22.86 0.80
N GLU A 52 -3.54 -23.05 -0.49
CA GLU A 52 -4.56 -23.10 -1.53
C GLU A 52 -5.49 -24.31 -1.36
N ALA A 53 -4.94 -25.47 -1.01
CA ALA A 53 -5.75 -26.65 -0.73
C ALA A 53 -6.70 -26.43 0.46
N ILE A 54 -6.24 -25.78 1.53
CA ILE A 54 -7.08 -25.43 2.69
C ILE A 54 -8.12 -24.36 2.30
N ARG A 55 -7.72 -23.37 1.50
CA ARG A 55 -8.63 -22.32 1.00
C ARG A 55 -9.78 -22.90 0.19
N GLN A 56 -9.51 -23.84 -0.71
CA GLN A 56 -10.56 -24.51 -1.49
C GLN A 56 -11.53 -25.25 -0.58
N LYS A 57 -11.03 -26.00 0.41
CA LYS A 57 -11.87 -26.66 1.42
C LYS A 57 -12.72 -25.66 2.20
N ALA A 58 -12.14 -24.54 2.62
CA ALA A 58 -12.85 -23.51 3.35
C ALA A 58 -13.97 -22.88 2.51
N LEU A 59 -13.74 -22.61 1.23
CA LEU A 59 -14.77 -22.09 0.31
C LEU A 59 -15.92 -23.09 0.12
N THR A 60 -15.62 -24.39 -0.01
CA THR A 60 -16.64 -25.43 -0.08
C THR A 60 -17.51 -25.43 1.18
N VAL A 61 -16.89 -25.44 2.37
CA VAL A 61 -17.62 -25.41 3.65
C VAL A 61 -18.47 -24.14 3.78
N GLU A 62 -17.96 -22.97 3.37
CA GLU A 62 -18.74 -21.72 3.40
C GLU A 62 -19.98 -21.81 2.49
N SER A 63 -19.84 -22.40 1.31
CA SER A 63 -20.97 -22.61 0.39
C SER A 63 -21.99 -23.61 0.94
N ASP A 64 -21.52 -24.67 1.60
CA ASP A 64 -22.37 -25.67 2.25
C ASP A 64 -23.13 -25.07 3.43
N ILE A 65 -22.50 -24.25 4.26
CA ILE A 65 -23.16 -23.52 5.35
C ILE A 65 -24.28 -22.61 4.80
N LYS A 66 -24.01 -21.87 3.71
CA LYS A 66 -25.03 -21.03 3.07
C LYS A 66 -26.20 -21.85 2.53
N ARG A 67 -25.92 -22.97 1.86
CA ARG A 67 -26.93 -23.89 1.32
C ARG A 67 -27.77 -24.53 2.43
N LEU A 68 -27.14 -24.96 3.51
CA LEU A 68 -27.84 -25.54 4.66
C LEU A 68 -28.70 -24.51 5.37
N ARG A 69 -28.21 -23.26 5.52
CA ARG A 69 -29.00 -22.17 6.09
C ARG A 69 -30.24 -21.85 5.26
N SER A 70 -30.11 -21.77 3.93
CA SER A 70 -31.28 -21.54 3.05
C SER A 70 -32.25 -22.72 3.07
N SER A 71 -31.73 -23.94 3.13
CA SER A 71 -32.55 -25.16 3.23
C SER A 71 -33.33 -25.18 4.55
N LEU A 72 -32.65 -24.90 5.67
CA LEU A 72 -33.26 -24.83 7.00
C LEU A 72 -34.35 -23.77 7.06
N ALA A 73 -34.10 -22.56 6.55
CA ALA A 73 -35.11 -21.51 6.47
C ALA A 73 -36.36 -21.95 5.68
N SER A 74 -36.16 -22.62 4.54
CA SER A 74 -37.28 -23.11 3.72
C SER A 74 -38.08 -24.26 4.36
N VAL A 75 -37.47 -25.04 5.25
CA VAL A 75 -38.12 -26.15 5.96
C VAL A 75 -38.87 -25.64 7.19
N LEU A 76 -38.31 -24.64 7.89
CA LEU A 76 -38.98 -23.90 8.97
C LEU A 76 -40.24 -23.18 8.47
N GLU A 77 -40.18 -22.53 7.31
CA GLU A 77 -41.37 -21.89 6.69
C GLU A 77 -42.49 -22.89 6.36
N LYS A 78 -42.14 -24.16 6.12
CA LYS A 78 -43.10 -25.22 5.78
C LYS A 78 -43.63 -25.97 7.00
N ASP A 79 -43.27 -25.53 8.21
CA ASP A 79 -43.63 -26.16 9.50
C ASP A 79 -43.32 -27.68 9.55
N ALA A 80 -42.30 -28.09 8.79
CA ALA A 80 -41.95 -29.50 8.59
C ALA A 80 -40.93 -30.01 9.62
N ILE A 81 -40.46 -29.15 10.53
CA ILE A 81 -39.55 -29.45 11.64
C ILE A 81 -40.09 -28.77 12.91
N ASP A 82 -39.95 -29.43 14.06
CA ASP A 82 -40.28 -28.86 15.36
C ASP A 82 -39.45 -27.58 15.61
N GLN A 83 -40.10 -26.50 16.02
CA GLN A 83 -39.48 -25.17 16.15
C GLN A 83 -38.20 -25.20 17.01
N ARG A 84 -38.20 -26.04 18.04
CA ARG A 84 -37.06 -26.24 18.96
C ARG A 84 -35.86 -26.94 18.30
N GLU A 85 -36.11 -27.89 17.40
CA GLU A 85 -35.03 -28.55 16.65
C GLU A 85 -34.43 -27.63 15.58
N GLY A 86 -35.27 -26.80 14.95
CA GLY A 86 -34.84 -25.80 13.99
C GLY A 86 -33.93 -24.74 14.60
N GLU A 87 -34.29 -24.21 15.77
CA GLU A 87 -33.45 -23.25 16.52
C GLU A 87 -32.07 -23.84 16.88
N LYS A 88 -32.04 -25.10 17.31
CA LYS A 88 -30.79 -25.80 17.63
C LYS A 88 -29.89 -25.96 16.39
N LEU A 89 -30.47 -26.34 15.25
CA LEU A 89 -29.74 -26.46 13.99
C LEU A 89 -29.22 -25.10 13.51
N GLU A 90 -29.99 -24.02 13.69
CA GLU A 90 -29.53 -22.68 13.36
C GLU A 90 -28.37 -22.24 14.26
N GLU A 91 -28.41 -22.55 15.56
CA GLU A 91 -27.31 -22.26 16.49
C GLU A 91 -26.02 -23.00 16.09
N GLU A 92 -26.10 -24.27 15.71
CA GLU A 92 -24.95 -25.05 15.23
C GLU A 92 -24.38 -24.49 13.91
N LEU A 93 -25.25 -24.11 12.95
CA LEU A 93 -24.83 -23.43 11.72
C LEU A 93 -24.19 -22.07 12.00
N PHE A 94 -24.70 -21.33 12.99
CA PHE A 94 -24.13 -20.06 13.42
C PHE A 94 -22.74 -20.27 14.03
N ARG A 95 -22.58 -21.27 14.91
CA ARG A 95 -21.28 -21.64 15.49
C ARG A 95 -20.26 -22.02 14.43
N ALA A 96 -20.64 -22.85 13.47
CA ALA A 96 -19.79 -23.22 12.33
C ALA A 96 -19.36 -21.98 11.53
N ARG A 97 -20.29 -21.05 11.28
CA ARG A 97 -19.99 -19.77 10.61
C ARG A 97 -19.04 -18.88 11.41
N CYS A 98 -19.17 -18.84 12.73
CA CYS A 98 -18.25 -18.09 13.61
C CYS A 98 -16.84 -18.68 13.55
N MET A 99 -16.70 -20.01 13.64
CA MET A 99 -15.40 -20.68 13.49
C MET A 99 -14.73 -20.35 12.15
N MET A 100 -15.51 -20.23 11.08
CA MET A 100 -15.02 -19.83 9.75
C MET A 100 -14.69 -18.35 9.61
N SER A 101 -15.29 -17.45 10.41
CA SER A 101 -15.17 -15.99 10.25
C SER A 101 -14.24 -15.32 11.26
N GLU A 102 -13.99 -15.96 12.40
CA GLU A 102 -13.12 -15.44 13.46
C GLU A 102 -11.90 -16.33 13.71
N GLY A 103 -11.91 -17.58 13.24
CA GLY A 103 -10.78 -18.50 13.37
C GLY A 103 -9.67 -18.26 12.34
N ASP A 104 -8.59 -19.05 12.45
CA ASP A 104 -7.41 -18.99 11.57
C ASP A 104 -7.73 -19.21 10.09
N VAL A 105 -8.84 -19.89 9.80
CA VAL A 105 -9.37 -20.10 8.44
C VAL A 105 -9.71 -18.78 7.74
N SER A 106 -10.11 -17.76 8.51
CA SER A 106 -10.47 -16.43 8.00
C SER A 106 -9.29 -15.72 7.33
N ALA A 107 -8.06 -16.07 7.72
CA ALA A 107 -6.85 -15.56 7.10
C ALA A 107 -6.60 -16.11 5.69
N LEU A 108 -7.14 -17.30 5.41
CA LEU A 108 -6.92 -18.06 4.16
C LEU A 108 -8.03 -17.78 3.14
N LEU A 109 -9.23 -17.44 3.63
CA LEU A 109 -10.34 -17.00 2.81
C LEU A 109 -10.03 -15.65 2.15
N PRO A 110 -10.55 -15.37 0.94
CA PRO A 110 -10.48 -14.02 0.37
C PRO A 110 -11.00 -13.04 1.42
N SER A 111 -10.20 -12.01 1.73
CA SER A 111 -10.58 -11.05 2.78
C SER A 111 -11.99 -10.57 2.49
N LYS A 112 -12.93 -10.77 3.43
CA LYS A 112 -14.23 -10.12 3.35
C LYS A 112 -13.94 -8.64 3.13
N ALA A 113 -14.38 -8.13 1.99
CA ALA A 113 -14.06 -6.79 1.54
C ALA A 113 -14.29 -5.84 2.72
N HIS A 114 -13.22 -5.16 3.14
CA HIS A 114 -13.35 -4.10 4.13
C HIS A 114 -14.46 -3.15 3.66
N GLY A 115 -15.25 -2.65 4.62
CA GLY A 115 -16.45 -1.87 4.33
C GLY A 115 -16.20 -0.80 3.25
N SER A 116 -17.26 -0.47 2.48
CA SER A 116 -17.18 0.40 1.29
C SER A 116 -16.30 1.65 1.46
N PHE A 117 -16.32 2.23 2.67
CA PHE A 117 -15.42 3.32 3.08
C PHE A 117 -13.94 3.00 2.84
N LEU A 118 -13.41 1.90 3.40
CA LEU A 118 -11.99 1.59 3.28
C LEU A 118 -11.61 1.24 1.82
N LYS A 119 -12.53 0.59 1.10
CA LYS A 119 -12.38 0.32 -0.35
C LYS A 119 -12.29 1.61 -1.17
N MET A 120 -12.94 2.69 -0.74
CA MET A 120 -12.86 4.00 -1.39
C MET A 120 -11.44 4.60 -1.32
N PHE A 121 -10.76 4.49 -0.17
CA PHE A 121 -9.39 5.04 0.01
C PHE A 121 -8.30 4.08 -0.49
N LEU A 122 -8.44 2.78 -0.21
CA LEU A 122 -7.43 1.77 -0.52
C LEU A 122 -7.58 1.17 -1.92
N GLY A 123 -8.77 1.21 -2.54
CA GLY A 123 -9.06 0.41 -3.73
C GLY A 123 -9.30 -1.08 -3.39
N PRO A 124 -9.31 -1.99 -4.39
CA PRO A 124 -9.55 -3.43 -4.21
C PRO A 124 -8.33 -4.16 -3.63
N ILE A 125 -7.70 -3.61 -2.60
CA ILE A 125 -6.43 -4.08 -2.05
C ILE A 125 -6.65 -4.94 -0.80
N ASN A 126 -6.05 -6.12 -0.76
CA ASN A 126 -6.01 -6.98 0.43
C ASN A 126 -5.00 -6.42 1.44
N VAL A 127 -5.46 -5.98 2.61
CA VAL A 127 -4.63 -5.39 3.67
C VAL A 127 -3.69 -6.41 4.34
N ARG A 128 -3.97 -7.71 4.18
CA ARG A 128 -3.14 -8.81 4.66
C ARG A 128 -2.27 -9.32 3.52
N ALA A 129 -1.21 -8.58 3.19
CA ALA A 129 -0.25 -8.94 2.16
C ALA A 129 0.87 -9.85 2.69
N LEU A 130 0.48 -11.01 3.26
CA LEU A 130 1.46 -12.01 3.74
C LEU A 130 2.20 -12.70 2.58
N LYS A 131 1.61 -12.72 1.38
CA LYS A 131 2.18 -13.31 0.16
C LYS A 131 2.97 -12.28 -0.67
N ASN A 132 4.15 -12.66 -1.15
CA ASN A 132 4.98 -11.84 -2.04
C ASN A 132 4.22 -11.35 -3.29
N ASP A 133 3.35 -12.18 -3.88
CA ASP A 133 2.52 -11.82 -5.05
C ASP A 133 1.45 -10.76 -4.70
N VAL A 134 0.84 -10.88 -3.53
CA VAL A 134 -0.13 -9.88 -3.04
C VAL A 134 0.58 -8.58 -2.69
N ARG A 135 1.80 -8.65 -2.14
CA ARG A 135 2.65 -7.49 -1.86
C ARG A 135 3.08 -6.77 -3.12
N LEU A 136 3.45 -7.50 -4.18
CA LEU A 136 3.77 -6.91 -5.49
C LEU A 136 2.54 -6.23 -6.10
N LYS A 137 1.36 -6.86 -6.03
CA LYS A 137 0.10 -6.27 -6.51
C LYS A 137 -0.32 -5.04 -5.71
N VAL A 138 -0.16 -5.04 -4.39
CA VAL A 138 -0.39 -3.86 -3.52
C VAL A 138 0.54 -2.72 -3.93
N LYS A 139 1.80 -3.03 -4.22
CA LYS A 139 2.81 -2.05 -4.64
C LYS A 139 2.53 -1.49 -6.04
N GLU A 140 2.08 -2.33 -6.98
CA GLU A 140 1.66 -1.93 -8.31
C GLU A 140 0.42 -1.02 -8.28
N GLU A 141 -0.61 -1.39 -7.53
CA GLU A 141 -1.83 -0.58 -7.33
C GLU A 141 -1.53 0.74 -6.59
N TYR A 142 -0.59 0.74 -5.65
CA TYR A 142 -0.08 1.96 -5.03
C TYR A 142 0.62 2.86 -6.05
N ASN A 143 1.53 2.32 -6.87
CA ASN A 143 2.25 3.09 -7.88
C ASN A 143 1.31 3.64 -8.94
N ASN A 144 0.39 2.83 -9.47
CA ASN A 144 -0.60 3.28 -10.45
C ASN A 144 -1.53 4.38 -9.89
N TYR A 145 -2.00 4.21 -8.65
CA TYR A 145 -2.78 5.26 -7.96
C TYR A 145 -1.95 6.54 -7.75
N ARG A 146 -0.71 6.39 -7.29
CA ARG A 146 0.19 7.51 -7.05
C ARG A 146 0.50 8.26 -8.33
N ASP A 147 0.77 7.56 -9.43
CA ASP A 147 1.12 8.16 -10.73
C ASP A 147 -0.09 8.85 -11.35
N ARG A 148 -1.26 8.21 -11.35
CA ARG A 148 -2.53 8.85 -11.76
C ARG A 148 -2.81 10.09 -10.92
N THR A 149 -2.52 10.04 -9.62
CA THR A 149 -2.78 11.18 -8.76
C THR A 149 -1.72 12.28 -8.88
N ALA A 150 -0.45 11.95 -9.13
CA ALA A 150 0.59 12.92 -9.44
C ALA A 150 0.24 13.73 -10.69
N VAL A 151 -0.33 13.07 -11.71
CA VAL A 151 -0.89 13.73 -12.89
C VAL A 151 -2.03 14.68 -12.51
N LEU A 152 -2.97 14.25 -11.66
CA LEU A 152 -4.05 15.13 -11.17
C LEU A 152 -3.54 16.31 -10.33
N PHE A 153 -2.49 16.12 -9.52
CA PHE A 153 -1.84 17.18 -8.73
C PHE A 153 -1.20 18.26 -9.58
N LEU A 154 -0.71 17.91 -10.78
CA LEU A 154 -0.16 18.86 -11.74
C LEU A 154 -1.27 19.50 -12.58
N LEU A 155 -2.14 18.68 -13.18
CA LEU A 155 -3.15 19.17 -14.11
C LEU A 155 -4.21 20.03 -13.44
N PHE A 156 -4.69 19.67 -12.24
CA PHE A 156 -5.82 20.36 -11.63
C PHE A 156 -5.48 21.80 -11.19
N PRO A 157 -4.35 22.09 -10.52
CA PRO A 157 -3.92 23.46 -10.26
C PRO A 157 -3.65 24.25 -11.53
N CYS A 158 -3.05 23.63 -12.56
CA CYS A 158 -2.83 24.29 -13.85
C CYS A 158 -4.14 24.69 -14.52
N ILE A 159 -5.14 23.80 -14.54
CA ILE A 159 -6.47 24.08 -15.08
C ILE A 159 -7.15 25.21 -14.28
N LEU A 160 -7.12 25.18 -12.95
CA LEU A 160 -7.67 26.26 -12.13
C LEU A 160 -7.01 27.61 -12.41
N LEU A 161 -5.69 27.64 -12.62
CA LEU A 161 -4.94 28.86 -12.95
C LEU A 161 -5.27 29.39 -14.36
N VAL A 162 -5.45 28.50 -15.34
CA VAL A 162 -5.87 28.87 -16.70
C VAL A 162 -7.29 29.43 -16.69
N LEU A 163 -8.24 28.72 -16.05
CA LEU A 163 -9.63 29.16 -15.94
C LEU A 163 -9.76 30.49 -15.17
N LYS A 164 -8.93 30.72 -14.15
CA LYS A 164 -8.84 32.01 -13.45
C LYS A 164 -8.55 33.16 -14.42
N ASN A 165 -7.60 32.97 -15.32
CA ASN A 165 -7.12 34.02 -16.22
C ASN A 165 -8.00 34.19 -17.46
N TRP A 166 -8.82 33.19 -17.80
CA TRP A 166 -9.56 33.14 -19.05
C TRP A 166 -11.08 33.31 -18.88
N ILE A 167 -11.65 32.90 -17.76
CA ILE A 167 -13.11 32.86 -17.54
C ILE A 167 -13.56 33.75 -16.38
N TRP A 168 -12.71 33.93 -15.36
CA TRP A 168 -13.14 34.50 -14.09
C TRP A 168 -12.55 35.88 -13.75
N ASP A 169 -12.02 36.61 -14.73
CA ASP A 169 -11.47 37.97 -14.56
C ASP A 169 -10.58 38.13 -13.31
N GLY A 170 -9.82 37.07 -12.97
CA GLY A 170 -8.92 37.04 -11.82
C GLY A 170 -9.53 36.56 -10.49
N CYS A 171 -10.84 36.30 -10.39
CA CYS A 171 -11.52 35.82 -9.16
C CYS A 171 -12.05 34.38 -9.28
N ILE A 172 -11.29 33.39 -8.81
CA ILE A 172 -11.72 31.98 -8.70
C ILE A 172 -12.99 31.84 -7.81
N PRO A 173 -14.06 31.19 -8.30
CA PRO A 173 -15.25 30.90 -7.49
C PRO A 173 -14.91 30.01 -6.30
N ALA A 174 -15.67 30.13 -5.21
CA ALA A 174 -15.44 29.34 -3.99
C ALA A 174 -15.62 27.83 -4.22
N PHE A 175 -16.55 27.43 -5.09
CA PHE A 175 -16.89 26.03 -5.33
C PHE A 175 -15.73 25.19 -5.91
N PRO A 176 -15.03 25.60 -6.99
CA PRO A 176 -13.82 24.89 -7.47
C PRO A 176 -12.71 24.77 -6.43
N VAL A 177 -12.51 25.80 -5.61
CA VAL A 177 -11.49 25.81 -4.55
C VAL A 177 -11.85 24.82 -3.44
N GLN A 178 -13.10 24.82 -3.00
CA GLN A 178 -13.59 23.87 -1.99
C GLN A 178 -13.55 22.44 -2.50
N LEU A 179 -13.90 22.20 -3.77
CA LEU A 179 -13.81 20.90 -4.40
C LEU A 179 -12.35 20.41 -4.46
N TYR A 180 -11.40 21.30 -4.76
CA TYR A 180 -9.97 20.98 -4.72
C TYR A 180 -9.49 20.64 -3.31
N GLN A 181 -9.90 21.42 -2.30
CA GLN A 181 -9.56 21.17 -0.90
C GLN A 181 -10.13 19.83 -0.40
N ALA A 182 -11.39 19.52 -0.75
CA ALA A 182 -12.01 18.24 -0.45
C ALA A 182 -11.30 17.07 -1.15
N TRP A 183 -10.88 17.26 -2.40
CA TRP A 183 -10.10 16.26 -3.14
C TRP A 183 -8.72 16.02 -2.51
N LEU A 184 -8.03 17.08 -2.07
CA LEU A 184 -6.75 16.97 -1.39
C LEU A 184 -6.86 16.26 -0.05
N LEU A 185 -7.91 16.56 0.72
CA LEU A 185 -8.20 15.86 1.96
C LEU A 185 -8.36 14.35 1.69
N PHE A 186 -9.21 14.00 0.72
CA PHE A 186 -9.41 12.60 0.31
C PHE A 186 -8.10 11.93 -0.13
N PHE A 187 -7.27 12.64 -0.89
CA PHE A 187 -5.99 12.14 -1.37
C PHE A 187 -4.99 11.89 -0.25
N TYR A 188 -4.73 12.89 0.61
CA TYR A 188 -3.75 12.74 1.68
C TYR A 188 -4.18 11.67 2.69
N THR A 189 -5.48 11.55 2.96
CA THR A 189 -6.01 10.42 3.74
C THR A 189 -5.74 9.07 3.06
N SER A 190 -5.94 8.97 1.74
CA SER A 190 -5.65 7.75 0.97
C SER A 190 -4.16 7.38 0.97
N LEU A 191 -3.26 8.36 0.82
CA LEU A 191 -1.81 8.16 0.90
C LEU A 191 -1.39 7.67 2.28
N VAL A 192 -1.84 8.35 3.34
CA VAL A 192 -1.56 7.96 4.72
C VAL A 192 -1.97 6.51 4.96
N LEU A 193 -3.18 6.12 4.55
CA LEU A 193 -3.67 4.75 4.71
C LEU A 193 -2.81 3.74 3.94
N ARG A 194 -2.54 3.98 2.66
CA ARG A 194 -1.75 3.06 1.81
C ARG A 194 -0.30 2.94 2.29
N GLU A 195 0.34 4.03 2.69
CA GLU A 195 1.72 4.04 3.16
C GLU A 195 1.88 3.40 4.56
N ASN A 196 0.90 3.56 5.45
CA ASN A 196 0.88 2.83 6.73
C ASN A 196 0.76 1.32 6.51
N ILE A 197 -0.07 0.88 5.56
CA ILE A 197 -0.18 -0.55 5.21
C ILE A 197 1.15 -1.05 4.65
N LEU A 198 1.78 -0.33 3.74
CA LEU A 198 3.08 -0.71 3.18
C LEU A 198 4.16 -0.83 4.28
N ARG A 199 4.15 0.09 5.25
CA ARG A 199 5.07 0.07 6.40
C ARG A 199 4.84 -1.13 7.32
N VAL A 200 3.58 -1.44 7.64
CA VAL A 200 3.23 -2.64 8.44
C VAL A 200 3.59 -3.93 7.69
N ASN A 201 3.56 -3.93 6.36
CA ASN A 201 4.01 -5.05 5.52
C ASN A 201 5.53 -5.09 5.26
N GLY A 202 6.32 -4.30 6.02
CA GLY A 202 7.79 -4.35 5.99
C GLY A 202 8.46 -3.48 4.93
N SER A 203 7.75 -2.54 4.29
CA SER A 203 8.39 -1.57 3.39
C SER A 203 9.15 -0.53 4.20
N ASP A 204 10.40 -0.27 3.83
CA ASP A 204 11.21 0.80 4.42
C ASP A 204 10.75 2.17 3.91
N ILE A 205 9.78 2.76 4.62
CA ILE A 205 9.26 4.10 4.37
C ILE A 205 9.69 5.00 5.52
N ARG A 206 10.35 6.11 5.18
CA ARG A 206 10.88 7.07 6.15
C ARG A 206 9.74 7.66 7.01
N PRO A 207 9.82 7.62 8.36
CA PRO A 207 8.75 8.11 9.24
C PRO A 207 8.38 9.58 9.02
N TRP A 208 9.36 10.43 8.68
CA TRP A 208 9.13 11.85 8.44
C TRP A 208 8.19 12.09 7.24
N TRP A 209 8.27 11.24 6.21
CA TRP A 209 7.45 11.35 5.00
C TRP A 209 5.97 11.13 5.32
N ILE A 210 5.69 10.11 6.13
CA ILE A 210 4.34 9.83 6.63
C ILE A 210 3.83 10.99 7.49
N TYR A 211 4.69 11.55 8.37
CA TYR A 211 4.34 12.72 9.18
C TYR A 211 3.96 13.93 8.32
N HIS A 212 4.70 14.21 7.25
CA HIS A 212 4.36 15.27 6.29
C HIS A 212 2.94 15.10 5.71
N HIS A 213 2.55 13.87 5.36
CA HIS A 213 1.20 13.61 4.85
C HIS A 213 0.11 13.80 5.91
N TYR A 214 0.37 13.43 7.17
CA TYR A 214 -0.53 13.73 8.27
C TYR A 214 -0.75 15.23 8.45
N CYS A 215 0.33 16.03 8.42
CA CYS A 215 0.22 17.48 8.49
C CYS A 215 -0.58 18.04 7.30
N ALA A 216 -0.33 17.56 6.08
CA ALA A 216 -1.05 17.99 4.89
C ALA A 216 -2.55 17.64 4.95
N MET A 217 -2.90 16.46 5.47
CA MET A 217 -4.28 16.05 5.71
C MET A 217 -4.98 16.98 6.70
N VAL A 218 -4.35 17.28 7.84
CA VAL A 218 -4.90 18.20 8.86
C VAL A 218 -5.06 19.61 8.29
N MET A 219 -4.08 20.10 7.53
CA MET A 219 -4.15 21.41 6.87
C MET A 219 -5.30 21.49 5.86
N ALA A 220 -5.52 20.45 5.06
CA ALA A 220 -6.66 20.40 4.13
C ALA A 220 -8.01 20.37 4.87
N LEU A 221 -8.09 19.62 5.98
CA LEU A 221 -9.29 19.56 6.82
C LEU A 221 -9.62 20.92 7.44
N VAL A 222 -8.63 21.60 8.02
CA VAL A 222 -8.79 22.94 8.60
C VAL A 222 -9.17 23.95 7.52
N SER A 223 -8.55 23.88 6.34
CA SER A 223 -8.86 24.76 5.22
C SER A 223 -10.31 24.58 4.72
N LEU A 224 -10.84 23.35 4.76
CA LEU A 224 -12.21 23.05 4.37
C LEU A 224 -13.24 23.56 5.41
N THR A 225 -12.93 23.44 6.70
CA THR A 225 -13.86 23.82 7.78
C THR A 225 -13.88 25.32 8.08
N TRP A 226 -12.83 26.07 7.71
CA TRP A 226 -12.70 27.50 8.02
C TRP A 226 -13.47 28.44 7.07
N GLU A 227 -14.00 27.95 5.93
CA GLU A 227 -14.60 28.80 4.89
C GLU A 227 -16.04 29.31 5.14
N ILE A 228 -16.66 29.04 6.29
CA ILE A 228 -18.12 29.26 6.49
C ILE A 228 -18.52 30.70 6.87
N LYS A 229 -17.58 31.63 7.14
CA LYS A 229 -17.93 33.04 7.38
C LYS A 229 -17.71 33.90 6.13
N GLY A 230 -18.82 34.24 5.46
CA GLY A 230 -18.87 35.13 4.30
C GLY A 230 -18.23 36.48 4.58
N GLN A 231 -17.05 36.72 4.01
CA GLN A 231 -16.37 38.00 3.96
C GLN A 231 -16.48 38.58 2.54
N PRO A 232 -16.73 39.88 2.36
CA PRO A 232 -17.15 40.46 1.08
C PRO A 232 -16.03 40.70 0.05
N SER A 233 -14.77 40.35 0.33
CA SER A 233 -13.64 40.65 -0.59
C SER A 233 -12.95 39.38 -1.13
N CYS A 234 -13.07 39.16 -2.45
CA CYS A 234 -12.47 38.03 -3.17
C CYS A 234 -10.94 37.94 -3.00
N VAL A 235 -10.26 39.09 -2.89
CA VAL A 235 -8.80 39.21 -2.86
C VAL A 235 -8.18 38.66 -1.56
N GLN A 236 -8.79 38.93 -0.40
CA GLN A 236 -8.27 38.46 0.89
C GLN A 236 -8.41 36.95 1.08
N LYS A 237 -9.50 36.35 0.56
CA LYS A 237 -9.73 34.90 0.62
C LYS A 237 -8.79 34.12 -0.32
N GLN A 238 -8.39 34.71 -1.45
CA GLN A 238 -7.53 34.06 -2.44
C GLN A 238 -6.04 34.11 -2.12
N GLN A 239 -5.58 34.93 -1.18
CA GLN A 239 -4.16 34.97 -0.81
C GLN A 239 -3.68 33.60 -0.27
N GLY A 240 -4.47 32.99 0.64
CA GLY A 240 -4.17 31.67 1.20
C GLY A 240 -4.26 30.56 0.15
N VAL A 241 -5.28 30.58 -0.70
CA VAL A 241 -5.45 29.62 -1.80
C VAL A 241 -4.32 29.76 -2.83
N ARG A 242 -3.91 30.98 -3.16
CA ARG A 242 -2.81 31.26 -4.09
C ARG A 242 -1.48 30.79 -3.52
N LEU A 243 -1.19 31.08 -2.24
CA LEU A 243 -0.01 30.56 -1.55
C LEU A 243 -0.03 29.03 -1.50
N PHE A 244 -1.19 28.43 -1.24
CA PHE A 244 -1.35 26.98 -1.20
C PHE A 244 -1.24 26.30 -2.58
N LEU A 245 -1.81 26.88 -3.64
CA LEU A 245 -1.65 26.42 -5.02
C LEU A 245 -0.20 26.60 -5.50
N THR A 246 0.46 27.68 -5.11
CA THR A 246 1.88 27.93 -5.45
C THR A 246 2.78 26.97 -4.70
N TRP A 247 2.50 26.72 -3.41
CA TRP A 247 3.16 25.70 -2.61
C TRP A 247 2.91 24.29 -3.16
N GLY A 248 1.68 23.98 -3.58
CA GLY A 248 1.30 22.71 -4.21
C GLY A 248 1.99 22.48 -5.54
N ASN A 249 2.10 23.51 -6.40
CA ASN A 249 2.88 23.44 -7.64
C ASN A 249 4.39 23.29 -7.36
N ALA A 250 4.94 24.06 -6.41
CA ALA A 250 6.35 23.95 -6.04
C ALA A 250 6.68 22.57 -5.42
N ARG A 251 5.78 22.02 -4.60
CA ARG A 251 5.89 20.67 -4.02
C ARG A 251 5.64 19.59 -5.06
N GLY A 252 4.73 19.77 -6.01
CA GLY A 252 4.50 18.88 -7.14
C GLY A 252 5.72 18.80 -8.06
N CYS A 253 6.33 19.95 -8.36
CA CYS A 253 7.61 20.02 -9.08
C CYS A 253 8.78 19.44 -8.27
N TYR A 254 8.81 19.63 -6.94
CA TYR A 254 9.83 19.04 -6.07
C TYR A 254 9.65 17.52 -5.88
N ALA A 255 8.42 17.04 -5.81
CA ALA A 255 8.09 15.62 -5.79
C ALA A 255 8.43 14.98 -7.13
N ALA A 256 8.11 15.64 -8.25
CA ALA A 256 8.50 15.21 -9.60
C ALA A 256 10.02 15.27 -9.82
N SER A 257 10.73 16.26 -9.27
CA SER A 257 12.20 16.37 -9.38
C SER A 257 12.94 15.39 -8.47
N LYS A 258 12.34 15.01 -7.32
CA LYS A 258 12.82 13.88 -6.50
C LYS A 258 12.33 12.51 -6.97
N GLN A 259 11.47 12.45 -7.99
CA GLN A 259 10.98 11.20 -8.60
C GLN A 259 12.06 10.51 -9.46
N ILE A 260 13.15 11.21 -9.81
CA ILE A 260 14.35 10.64 -10.43
C ILE A 260 15.47 10.73 -9.36
N PRO A 261 15.80 9.68 -8.57
CA PRO A 261 15.77 8.27 -8.92
C PRO A 261 15.15 7.38 -7.81
N ALA A 262 13.88 6.99 -7.95
CA ALA A 262 13.38 5.77 -7.28
C ALA A 262 13.68 4.49 -8.09
N ALA A 263 14.45 4.61 -9.18
CA ALA A 263 15.04 3.49 -9.92
C ALA A 263 16.41 3.04 -9.34
N THR A 264 16.91 3.65 -8.27
CA THR A 264 18.24 3.32 -7.70
C THR A 264 18.18 2.66 -6.32
N ILE A 265 17.04 2.07 -5.94
CA ILE A 265 17.00 1.03 -4.89
C ILE A 265 16.41 -0.25 -5.49
N ILE A 266 16.95 -0.63 -6.65
CA ILE A 266 17.29 -2.02 -6.94
C ILE A 266 18.81 -1.99 -7.00
N HIS A 267 19.47 -2.62 -6.03
CA HIS A 267 20.89 -2.88 -6.12
C HIS A 267 21.14 -3.58 -7.47
N PRO A 268 22.04 -3.10 -8.35
CA PRO A 268 22.19 -3.61 -9.73
C PRO A 268 22.80 -5.03 -9.83
N TYR A 269 22.68 -5.87 -8.80
CA TYR A 269 23.24 -7.22 -8.77
C TYR A 269 22.23 -8.36 -8.87
N CYS A 270 20.92 -8.10 -8.94
CA CYS A 270 19.90 -9.17 -9.05
C CYS A 270 18.91 -8.96 -10.19
N ILE A 271 19.41 -8.82 -11.42
CA ILE A 271 18.67 -9.24 -12.62
C ILE A 271 19.67 -9.96 -13.53
N ARG A 272 19.83 -11.28 -13.33
CA ARG A 272 20.32 -12.15 -14.40
C ARG A 272 19.17 -13.03 -14.84
N LYS A 273 18.85 -12.91 -16.12
CA LYS A 273 17.90 -13.73 -16.88
C LYS A 273 18.12 -15.22 -16.61
N GLY A 274 17.01 -15.95 -16.46
CA GLY A 274 16.95 -17.39 -16.64
C GLY A 274 15.61 -17.71 -17.28
N THR A 275 15.66 -17.93 -18.60
CA THR A 275 14.70 -18.77 -19.35
C THR A 275 14.46 -20.10 -18.65
#